data_AF-A0A7M3MM39-F1
#
_entry.id   AF-A0A7M3MM39-F1
#
_cell.length_a   1.000
_cell.length_b   1.000
_cell.length_c   1.000
_cell.angle_alpha   90.00
_cell.angle_beta   90.00
_cell.angle_gamma   90.00
#
_symmetry.space_group_name_H-M   'P 1'
#
loop_
_entity.id
_entity.type
_entity.pdbx_description
1 polymer ?
#
loop_
_entity_poly.entity_id
_entity_poly.type
_entity_poly.pdbx_seq_one_letter_code
_entity_poly.pdbx_strand_id
1 'polypeptide(L)'
;MDHYTSPSRRDWVKREWEEPELVRVLDAAVHASANASANASANASANASANASANAQPATLDVLDVGCGAGVALELLRATPSLRSPDAPSVRYLGIDLDPELLGVAAQRFGDAKTRFLQADITDGIPDAPHDLYLSTGVPYSHLTRDELREVATGVLRAARRHPRPTVLMIDVLGRYSIEWTLRWAQTRWDYRMSFFETDQELSSTPMSTYGGVELDALLREAAEVAGCELDRIELVDRSLVVGRHTATGGYTPGLRNYRRLVNDLADPDTLVEVADLRLGDVELPDAPAAVTRFFAGFVARWDARIELAQAEARGRDDREVAAALQPALAEDLQALELAAQPGLGVGHSLTATVVTTPGG
;
A
#
# COMPACT_ATOMS: atom_id res chain seq x y z
N MET A 1 -20.87 -10.38 -7.60
CA MET A 1 -21.20 -8.94 -7.42
C MET A 1 -21.27 -8.55 -5.94
N ASP A 2 -22.10 -9.18 -5.11
CA ASP A 2 -22.16 -8.88 -3.65
C ASP A 2 -20.86 -9.15 -2.87
N HIS A 3 -19.93 -9.94 -3.43
CA HIS A 3 -18.70 -10.29 -2.73
C HIS A 3 -17.67 -9.14 -2.69
N TYR A 4 -17.63 -8.25 -3.68
CA TYR A 4 -16.65 -7.16 -3.72
C TYR A 4 -17.00 -5.97 -2.81
N THR A 5 -18.28 -5.80 -2.49
CA THR A 5 -18.83 -4.72 -1.64
C THR A 5 -19.27 -5.20 -0.25
N SER A 6 -19.14 -6.50 0.05
CA SER A 6 -19.55 -7.06 1.34
C SER A 6 -18.84 -6.40 2.52
N PRO A 7 -19.56 -5.96 3.57
CA PRO A 7 -18.98 -5.48 4.83
C PRO A 7 -18.02 -6.49 5.48
N SER A 8 -18.21 -7.80 5.24
CA SER A 8 -17.33 -8.85 5.76
C SER A 8 -15.89 -8.80 5.20
N ARG A 9 -15.65 -8.05 4.12
CA ARG A 9 -14.30 -7.84 3.57
C ARG A 9 -13.47 -6.82 4.31
N ARG A 10 -14.09 -5.98 5.13
CA ARG A 10 -13.44 -4.90 5.90
C ARG A 10 -13.52 -5.26 7.38
N ASP A 11 -12.72 -6.24 7.77
CA ASP A 11 -12.49 -6.58 9.18
C ASP A 11 -11.91 -5.38 9.95
N TRP A 12 -11.76 -5.53 11.27
CA TRP A 12 -11.27 -4.44 12.11
C TRP A 12 -9.86 -4.00 11.69
N VAL A 13 -8.94 -4.96 11.46
CA VAL A 13 -7.59 -4.66 10.95
C VAL A 13 -7.64 -3.86 9.64
N LYS A 14 -8.52 -4.21 8.70
CA LYS A 14 -8.61 -3.46 7.44
C LYS A 14 -8.99 -2.00 7.67
N ARG A 15 -9.98 -1.74 8.54
CA ARG A 15 -10.59 -0.41 8.74
C ARG A 15 -9.79 0.48 9.66
N GLU A 16 -9.32 -0.06 10.77
CA GLU A 16 -8.68 0.73 11.83
C GLU A 16 -7.15 0.76 11.68
N TRP A 17 -6.58 -0.06 10.79
CA TRP A 17 -5.13 -0.19 10.64
C TRP A 17 -4.64 -0.01 9.21
N GLU A 18 -5.02 -0.88 8.27
CA GLU A 18 -4.44 -0.86 6.92
C GLU A 18 -4.90 0.35 6.10
N GLU A 19 -6.16 0.78 6.25
CA GLU A 19 -6.71 1.92 5.54
C GLU A 19 -6.18 3.27 6.05
N PRO A 20 -6.13 3.56 7.36
CA PRO A 20 -5.51 4.78 7.88
C PRO A 20 -4.04 4.90 7.48
N GLU A 21 -3.31 3.79 7.50
CA GLU A 21 -1.93 3.74 7.02
C GLU A 21 -1.83 4.09 5.53
N LEU A 22 -2.68 3.49 4.69
CA LEU A 22 -2.72 3.81 3.26
C LEU A 22 -3.08 5.28 3.03
N VAL A 23 -4.03 5.84 3.78
CA VAL A 23 -4.36 7.28 3.74
C VAL A 23 -3.13 8.13 4.05
N ARG A 24 -2.31 7.75 5.04
CA ARG A 24 -1.06 8.46 5.35
C ARG A 24 -0.07 8.45 4.18
N VAL A 25 0.09 7.31 3.51
CA VAL A 25 0.97 7.17 2.33
C VAL A 25 0.43 7.98 1.14
N LEU A 26 -0.88 7.92 0.89
CA LEU A 26 -1.54 8.71 -0.15
C LEU A 26 -1.42 10.21 0.11
N ASP A 27 -1.59 10.65 1.35
CA ASP A 27 -1.47 12.06 1.73
C ASP A 27 -0.05 12.59 1.49
N ALA A 28 0.98 11.79 1.81
CA ALA A 28 2.37 12.12 1.50
C ALA A 28 2.61 12.24 -0.03
N ALA A 29 2.02 11.34 -0.83
CA ALA A 29 2.11 11.40 -2.28
C ALA A 29 1.41 12.65 -2.86
N VAL A 30 0.22 12.99 -2.36
CA VAL A 30 -0.50 14.22 -2.73
C VAL A 30 0.32 15.45 -2.36
N HIS A 31 0.87 15.50 -1.15
CA HIS A 31 1.71 16.61 -0.70
C HIS A 31 2.98 16.75 -1.56
N ALA A 32 3.63 15.65 -1.92
CA ALA A 32 4.79 15.66 -2.80
C ALA A 32 4.45 16.24 -4.18
N SER A 33 3.28 15.90 -4.74
CA SER A 33 2.80 16.42 -6.01
C SER A 33 2.39 17.91 -5.95
N ALA A 34 1.75 18.32 -4.86
CA ALA A 34 1.28 19.70 -4.66
C ALA A 34 2.42 20.69 -4.35
N ASN A 35 3.34 20.35 -3.44
CA ASN A 35 4.46 21.22 -3.06
C ASN A 35 5.46 21.41 -4.21
N ALA A 36 5.65 20.37 -5.01
CA ALA A 36 6.36 20.42 -6.27
C ALA A 36 5.80 21.49 -7.23
N SER A 37 4.47 21.61 -7.32
CA SER A 37 3.79 22.60 -8.16
C SER A 37 3.96 24.04 -7.63
N ALA A 38 3.95 24.24 -6.31
CA ALA A 38 4.14 25.54 -5.68
C ALA A 38 5.58 26.07 -5.85
N ASN A 39 6.58 25.20 -5.70
CA ASN A 39 7.99 25.58 -5.85
C ASN A 39 8.37 25.88 -7.31
N ALA A 40 7.83 25.13 -8.28
CA ALA A 40 7.99 25.43 -9.70
C ALA A 40 7.38 26.79 -10.07
N SER A 41 6.20 27.11 -9.53
CA SER A 41 5.51 28.38 -9.77
C SER A 41 6.23 29.58 -9.13
N ALA A 42 6.78 29.41 -7.93
CA ALA A 42 7.58 30.45 -7.27
C ALA A 42 8.85 30.77 -8.06
N ASN A 43 9.56 29.75 -8.55
CA ASN A 43 10.76 29.92 -9.39
C ASN A 43 10.45 30.54 -10.75
N ALA A 44 9.30 30.23 -11.37
CA ALA A 44 8.84 30.88 -12.58
C ALA A 44 8.44 32.35 -12.36
N SER A 45 7.80 32.66 -11.23
CA SER A 45 7.41 34.03 -10.85
C SER A 45 8.59 34.93 -10.46
N ALA A 46 9.68 34.36 -9.93
CA ALA A 46 10.91 35.11 -9.64
C ALA A 46 11.58 35.66 -10.93
N ASN A 47 11.26 35.08 -12.09
CA ASN A 47 11.67 35.57 -13.41
C ASN A 47 10.64 36.46 -14.11
N ALA A 48 9.45 36.68 -13.51
CA ALA A 48 8.38 37.50 -14.08
C ALA A 48 7.88 38.51 -13.04
N SER A 49 8.40 39.74 -13.14
CA SER A 49 7.93 40.88 -12.35
C SER A 49 6.44 41.16 -12.59
N ALA A 50 5.70 41.20 -11.48
CA ALA A 50 4.51 42.01 -11.17
C ALA A 50 3.40 42.10 -12.24
N ASN A 51 2.47 41.13 -12.23
CA ASN A 51 1.01 41.38 -12.24
C ASN A 51 0.24 40.06 -12.37
N ALA A 52 -0.20 39.49 -11.26
CA ALA A 52 -1.39 38.61 -11.20
C ALA A 52 -1.75 38.30 -9.74
N SER A 53 -2.54 39.16 -9.10
CA SER A 53 -3.40 38.71 -8.01
C SER A 53 -4.84 38.79 -8.49
N ALA A 54 -5.63 37.77 -8.13
CA ALA A 54 -7.09 37.65 -8.30
C ALA A 54 -7.59 36.97 -9.58
N ASN A 55 -7.21 35.71 -9.82
CA ASN A 55 -8.09 34.62 -10.30
C ASN A 55 -7.30 33.31 -10.49
N ALA A 56 -6.58 32.84 -9.47
CA ALA A 56 -6.02 31.51 -9.54
C ALA A 56 -7.19 30.51 -9.46
N GLN A 57 -7.49 29.81 -10.55
CA GLN A 57 -8.35 28.63 -10.46
C GLN A 57 -7.75 27.68 -9.42
N PRO A 58 -8.58 26.98 -8.62
CA PRO A 58 -8.07 25.98 -7.71
C PRO A 58 -7.23 24.99 -8.53
N ALA A 59 -6.01 24.73 -8.06
CA ALA A 59 -5.09 23.80 -8.72
C ALA A 59 -5.82 22.48 -8.98
N THR A 60 -5.56 21.84 -10.12
CA THR A 60 -6.09 20.50 -10.39
C THR A 60 -4.99 19.48 -10.16
N LEU A 61 -5.34 18.40 -9.47
CA LEU A 61 -4.49 17.22 -9.32
C LEU A 61 -4.97 16.15 -10.31
N ASP A 62 -4.15 15.85 -11.31
CA ASP A 62 -4.43 14.82 -12.31
C ASP A 62 -3.90 13.46 -11.85
N VAL A 63 -4.80 12.50 -11.64
CA VAL A 63 -4.50 11.17 -11.09
C VAL A 63 -4.83 10.07 -12.09
N LEU A 64 -3.86 9.20 -12.35
CA LEU A 64 -4.07 7.91 -13.01
C LEU A 64 -3.93 6.79 -11.97
N ASP A 65 -4.97 6.00 -11.75
CA ASP A 65 -4.94 4.85 -10.82
C ASP A 65 -4.93 3.53 -11.59
N VAL A 66 -3.85 2.79 -11.43
CA VAL A 66 -3.57 1.52 -12.11
C VAL A 66 -4.05 0.36 -11.25
N GLY A 67 -4.96 -0.46 -11.81
CA GLY A 67 -5.62 -1.54 -11.08
C GLY A 67 -6.63 -0.99 -10.09
N CYS A 68 -7.46 -0.03 -10.52
CA CYS A 68 -8.32 0.73 -9.62
C CYS A 68 -9.43 -0.12 -8.97
N GLY A 69 -9.73 -1.30 -9.52
CA GLY A 69 -10.81 -2.19 -9.10
C GLY A 69 -12.14 -1.43 -8.96
N ALA A 70 -12.82 -1.62 -7.83
CA ALA A 70 -14.08 -0.94 -7.50
C ALA A 70 -13.92 0.53 -7.04
N GLY A 71 -12.73 1.14 -7.20
CA GLY A 71 -12.47 2.54 -6.86
C GLY A 71 -12.24 2.83 -5.38
N VAL A 72 -11.84 1.83 -4.58
CA VAL A 72 -11.58 2.02 -3.12
C VAL A 72 -10.43 3.00 -2.89
N ALA A 73 -9.39 2.98 -3.73
CA ALA A 73 -8.27 3.90 -3.61
C ALA A 73 -8.70 5.37 -3.80
N LEU A 74 -9.67 5.65 -4.67
CA LEU A 74 -10.25 7.00 -4.83
C LEU A 74 -10.96 7.48 -3.56
N GLU A 75 -11.70 6.60 -2.89
CA GLU A 75 -12.34 6.91 -1.61
C GLU A 75 -11.30 7.28 -0.55
N LEU A 76 -10.24 6.48 -0.42
CA LEU A 76 -9.15 6.73 0.53
C LEU A 76 -8.35 7.98 0.17
N LEU A 77 -8.09 8.22 -1.12
CA LEU A 77 -7.42 9.40 -1.62
C LEU A 77 -8.20 10.67 -1.25
N ARG A 78 -9.53 10.67 -1.42
CA ARG A 78 -10.42 11.77 -1.01
C ARG A 78 -10.48 11.95 0.51
N ALA A 79 -10.14 10.93 1.29
CA ALA A 79 -10.09 11.00 2.75
C ALA A 79 -8.79 11.64 3.29
N THR A 80 -7.77 11.82 2.44
CA THR A 80 -6.49 12.42 2.84
C THR A 80 -6.65 13.85 3.38
N PRO A 81 -5.94 14.24 4.45
CA PRO A 81 -5.93 15.61 4.96
C PRO A 81 -5.68 16.67 3.87
N SER A 82 -4.73 16.43 2.96
CA SER A 82 -4.39 17.32 1.85
C SER A 82 -5.57 17.63 0.93
N LEU A 83 -6.44 16.64 0.68
CA LEU A 83 -7.61 16.80 -0.20
C LEU A 83 -8.88 17.21 0.55
N ARG A 84 -8.86 17.22 1.89
CA ARG A 84 -9.96 17.71 2.73
C ARG A 84 -9.75 19.15 3.20
N SER A 85 -8.57 19.73 2.96
CA SER A 85 -8.27 21.13 3.25
C SER A 85 -9.17 22.08 2.44
N PRO A 86 -9.54 23.26 2.96
CA PRO A 86 -10.28 24.28 2.20
C PRO A 86 -9.59 24.70 0.89
N ASP A 87 -8.25 24.66 0.87
CA ASP A 87 -7.42 25.03 -0.29
C ASP A 87 -7.02 23.81 -1.14
N ALA A 88 -7.67 22.66 -0.93
CA ALA A 88 -7.37 21.43 -1.64
C ALA A 88 -7.53 21.59 -3.16
N PRO A 89 -6.62 21.00 -3.97
CA PRO A 89 -6.80 20.96 -5.40
C PRO A 89 -8.05 20.16 -5.77
N SER A 90 -8.69 20.52 -6.88
CA SER A 90 -9.74 19.66 -7.43
C SER A 90 -9.11 18.43 -8.08
N VAL A 91 -9.66 17.23 -7.83
CA VAL A 91 -9.11 15.99 -8.39
C VAL A 91 -9.77 15.67 -9.72
N ARG A 92 -8.95 15.40 -10.74
CA ARG A 92 -9.37 14.74 -11.98
C ARG A 92 -8.76 13.35 -11.98
N TYR A 93 -9.61 12.34 -12.05
CA TYR A 93 -9.22 10.96 -11.79
C TYR A 93 -9.57 10.06 -12.98
N LEU A 94 -8.60 9.26 -13.39
CA LEU A 94 -8.76 8.17 -14.35
C LEU A 94 -8.35 6.86 -13.67
N GLY A 95 -9.31 5.97 -13.44
CA GLY A 95 -9.03 4.61 -12.98
C GLY A 95 -8.96 3.66 -14.18
N ILE A 96 -7.96 2.77 -14.20
CA ILE A 96 -7.87 1.69 -15.19
C ILE A 96 -7.81 0.33 -14.52
N ASP A 97 -8.49 -0.66 -15.13
CA ASP A 97 -8.49 -2.04 -14.67
C ASP A 97 -8.78 -3.00 -15.84
N LEU A 98 -8.49 -4.30 -15.66
CA LEU A 98 -8.82 -5.33 -16.64
C LEU A 98 -10.26 -5.82 -16.49
N ASP A 99 -10.82 -5.76 -15.28
CA ASP A 99 -12.13 -6.32 -14.95
C ASP A 99 -13.27 -5.31 -15.23
N PRO A 100 -14.09 -5.52 -16.28
CA PRO A 100 -15.18 -4.62 -16.62
C PRO A 100 -16.30 -4.59 -15.57
N GLU A 101 -16.48 -5.65 -14.78
CA GLU A 101 -17.49 -5.66 -13.72
C GLU A 101 -17.08 -4.75 -12.56
N LEU A 102 -15.81 -4.82 -12.13
CA LEU A 102 -15.27 -3.92 -11.11
C LEU A 102 -15.33 -2.45 -11.56
N LEU A 103 -14.99 -2.18 -12.83
CA LEU A 103 -15.12 -0.85 -13.41
C LEU A 103 -16.57 -0.36 -13.45
N GLY A 104 -17.53 -1.25 -13.72
CA GLY A 104 -18.95 -0.94 -13.65
C GLY A 104 -19.38 -0.49 -12.26
N VAL A 105 -18.92 -1.19 -11.21
CA VAL A 105 -19.15 -0.80 -9.81
C VAL A 105 -18.50 0.54 -9.48
N ALA A 106 -17.24 0.75 -9.90
CA ALA A 106 -16.52 1.99 -9.65
C ALA A 106 -17.18 3.19 -10.33
N ALA A 107 -17.58 3.04 -11.60
CA ALA A 107 -18.28 4.07 -12.37
C ALA A 107 -19.64 4.42 -11.77
N GLN A 108 -20.41 3.42 -11.32
CA GLN A 108 -21.68 3.68 -10.64
C GLN A 108 -21.49 4.43 -9.32
N ARG A 109 -20.43 4.12 -8.57
CA ARG A 109 -20.17 4.69 -7.24
C ARG A 109 -19.54 6.09 -7.30
N PHE A 110 -18.67 6.35 -8.27
CA PHE A 110 -17.82 7.54 -8.27
C PHE A 110 -17.80 8.32 -9.60
N GLY A 111 -18.40 7.80 -10.67
CA GLY A 111 -18.34 8.40 -11.99
C GLY A 111 -19.00 9.79 -12.04
N ASP A 112 -18.27 10.76 -12.60
CA ASP A 112 -18.74 12.13 -12.81
C ASP A 112 -17.94 12.81 -13.93
N ALA A 113 -18.09 14.13 -14.10
CA ALA A 113 -17.38 14.89 -15.14
C ALA A 113 -15.84 14.91 -14.98
N LYS A 114 -15.32 14.62 -13.77
CA LYS A 114 -13.89 14.64 -13.45
C LYS A 114 -13.33 13.25 -13.14
N THR A 115 -14.19 12.26 -12.97
CA THR A 115 -13.84 10.89 -12.55
C THR A 115 -14.29 9.90 -13.62
N ARG A 116 -13.32 9.24 -14.27
CA ARG A 116 -13.56 8.28 -15.35
C ARG A 116 -12.89 6.95 -15.05
N PHE A 117 -13.46 5.89 -15.60
CA PHE A 117 -12.99 4.52 -15.48
C PHE A 117 -12.88 3.93 -16.88
N LEU A 118 -11.76 3.26 -17.16
CA LEU A 118 -11.46 2.71 -18.48
C LEU A 118 -10.92 1.30 -18.34
N GLN A 119 -11.43 0.38 -19.17
CA GLN A 119 -10.84 -0.95 -19.29
C GLN A 119 -9.54 -0.86 -20.08
N ALA A 120 -8.42 -1.25 -19.48
CA ALA A 120 -7.11 -1.25 -20.13
C ALA A 120 -6.18 -2.29 -19.51
N ASP A 121 -5.34 -2.89 -20.34
CA ASP A 121 -4.18 -3.66 -19.89
C ASP A 121 -2.98 -2.72 -19.78
N ILE A 122 -2.30 -2.75 -18.63
CA ILE A 122 -1.15 -1.89 -18.39
C ILE A 122 0.07 -2.30 -19.20
N THR A 123 0.13 -3.56 -19.67
CA THR A 123 1.20 -4.06 -20.54
C THR A 123 1.10 -3.53 -21.97
N ASP A 124 -0.10 -3.14 -22.41
CA ASP A 124 -0.32 -2.45 -23.69
C ASP A 124 0.11 -0.97 -23.65
N GLY A 125 0.52 -0.49 -22.47
CA GLY A 125 0.92 0.87 -22.20
C GLY A 125 -0.13 1.66 -21.42
N ILE A 126 0.34 2.69 -20.73
CA ILE A 126 -0.50 3.64 -20.01
C ILE A 126 -0.89 4.82 -20.92
N PRO A 127 -2.00 5.53 -20.63
CA PRO A 127 -2.34 6.76 -21.34
C PRO A 127 -1.16 7.74 -21.43
N ASP A 128 -0.87 8.20 -22.65
CA ASP A 128 0.30 9.02 -22.98
C ASP A 128 0.32 10.39 -22.28
N ALA A 129 -0.86 10.87 -21.89
CA ALA A 129 -1.02 12.14 -21.19
C ALA A 129 -0.31 12.07 -19.83
N PRO A 130 0.56 13.03 -19.51
CA PRO A 130 1.21 13.06 -18.21
C PRO A 130 0.19 13.36 -17.10
N HIS A 131 0.38 12.70 -15.96
CA HIS A 131 -0.41 12.90 -14.74
C HIS A 131 0.49 13.42 -13.61
N ASP A 132 -0.13 14.08 -12.64
CA ASP A 132 0.53 14.56 -11.43
C ASP A 132 0.86 13.42 -10.47
N LEU A 133 -0.03 12.42 -10.41
CA LEU A 133 0.08 11.23 -9.58
C LEU A 133 -0.31 9.98 -10.40
N TYR A 134 0.63 9.06 -10.52
CA TYR A 134 0.39 7.69 -10.96
C TYR A 134 0.24 6.84 -9.70
N LEU A 135 -0.99 6.43 -9.40
CA LEU A 135 -1.35 5.67 -8.22
C LEU A 135 -1.49 4.18 -8.55
N SER A 136 -1.16 3.35 -7.59
CA SER A 136 -1.52 1.94 -7.58
C SER A 136 -1.61 1.44 -6.15
N THR A 137 -2.66 0.67 -5.86
CA THR A 137 -2.86 0.05 -4.55
C THR A 137 -3.44 -1.35 -4.73
N GLY A 138 -3.14 -2.27 -3.82
CA GLY A 138 -3.66 -3.64 -3.92
C GLY A 138 -2.86 -4.51 -4.87
N VAL A 139 -1.57 -4.21 -5.01
CA VAL A 139 -0.54 -5.00 -5.72
C VAL A 139 -0.77 -5.35 -7.20
N PRO A 140 -1.45 -4.55 -8.05
CA PRO A 140 -1.69 -4.92 -9.45
C PRO A 140 -0.39 -5.07 -10.25
N TYR A 141 0.67 -4.33 -9.91
CA TYR A 141 1.99 -4.49 -10.51
C TYR A 141 2.66 -5.83 -10.20
N SER A 142 2.18 -6.57 -9.20
CA SER A 142 2.68 -7.93 -8.94
C SER A 142 2.17 -8.94 -9.96
N HIS A 143 1.11 -8.64 -10.72
CA HIS A 143 0.70 -9.51 -11.83
C HIS A 143 1.75 -9.54 -12.95
N LEU A 144 2.54 -8.46 -13.06
CA LEU A 144 3.59 -8.33 -14.06
C LEU A 144 4.83 -9.15 -13.71
N THR A 145 5.51 -9.64 -14.74
CA THR A 145 6.91 -10.06 -14.67
C THR A 145 7.82 -8.86 -14.35
N ARG A 146 9.07 -9.14 -14.01
CA ARG A 146 10.07 -8.08 -13.77
C ARG A 146 10.25 -7.17 -14.99
N ASP A 147 10.31 -7.77 -16.18
CA ASP A 147 10.55 -7.03 -17.42
C ASP A 147 9.34 -6.16 -17.78
N GLU A 148 8.13 -6.70 -17.67
CA GLU A 148 6.89 -5.93 -17.87
C GLU A 148 6.78 -4.77 -16.87
N LEU A 149 7.07 -4.98 -15.58
CA LEU A 149 7.06 -3.90 -14.60
C LEU A 149 8.06 -2.80 -14.96
N ARG A 150 9.27 -3.18 -15.37
CA ARG A 150 10.30 -2.23 -15.80
C ARG A 150 9.85 -1.45 -17.04
N GLU A 151 9.24 -2.10 -18.01
CA GLU A 151 8.71 -1.46 -19.22
C GLU A 151 7.59 -0.47 -18.90
N VAL A 152 6.62 -0.87 -18.07
CA VAL A 152 5.52 0.01 -17.65
C VAL A 152 6.05 1.20 -16.84
N ALA A 153 6.94 0.98 -15.87
CA ALA A 153 7.57 2.05 -15.10
C ALA A 153 8.36 3.01 -16.01
N THR A 154 9.08 2.48 -17.01
CA THR A 154 9.78 3.29 -18.01
C THR A 154 8.80 4.15 -18.82
N GLY A 155 7.65 3.59 -19.21
CA GLY A 155 6.58 4.33 -19.89
C GLY A 155 6.06 5.50 -19.06
N VAL A 156 5.75 5.26 -17.78
CA VAL A 156 5.35 6.30 -16.82
C VAL A 156 6.41 7.39 -16.71
N LEU A 157 7.67 7.01 -16.52
CA LEU A 157 8.76 7.96 -16.33
C LEU A 157 9.06 8.77 -17.60
N ARG A 158 8.85 8.20 -18.79
CA ARG A 158 8.89 8.95 -20.06
C ARG A 158 7.76 9.98 -20.15
N ALA A 159 6.56 9.63 -19.71
CA ALA A 159 5.45 10.58 -19.64
C ALA A 159 5.74 11.70 -18.62
N ALA A 160 6.22 11.33 -17.42
CA ALA A 160 6.61 12.25 -16.35
C ALA A 160 7.70 13.23 -16.79
N ARG A 161 8.71 12.79 -17.55
CA ARG A 161 9.76 13.67 -18.08
C ARG A 161 9.23 14.78 -18.98
N ARG A 162 8.11 14.54 -19.69
CA ARG A 162 7.45 15.55 -20.54
C ARG A 162 6.58 16.51 -19.72
N HIS A 163 6.40 16.24 -18.43
CA HIS A 163 5.55 17.02 -17.56
C HIS A 163 6.34 18.18 -16.96
N PRO A 164 5.83 19.42 -17.01
CA PRO A 164 6.54 20.60 -16.53
C PRO A 164 6.61 20.70 -15.00
N ARG A 165 6.00 19.75 -14.29
CA ARG A 165 5.97 19.67 -12.83
C ARG A 165 6.46 18.29 -12.40
N PRO A 166 7.06 18.15 -11.22
CA PRO A 166 7.36 16.85 -10.63
C PRO A 166 6.11 15.96 -10.65
N THR A 167 6.31 14.73 -11.07
CA THR A 167 5.30 13.67 -11.05
C THR A 167 5.61 12.73 -9.89
N VAL A 168 4.56 12.24 -9.24
CA VAL A 168 4.68 11.20 -8.23
C VAL A 168 4.19 9.88 -8.83
N LEU A 169 4.98 8.83 -8.67
CA LEU A 169 4.62 7.46 -9.02
C LEU A 169 4.61 6.62 -7.75
N MET A 170 3.43 6.10 -7.41
CA MET A 170 3.22 5.18 -6.31
C MET A 170 2.95 3.78 -6.88
N ILE A 171 3.86 2.85 -6.59
CA ILE A 171 3.79 1.45 -7.01
C ILE A 171 3.60 0.59 -5.77
N ASP A 172 2.61 -0.28 -5.78
CA ASP A 172 2.37 -1.26 -4.73
C ASP A 172 2.62 -2.67 -5.30
N VAL A 173 3.48 -3.45 -4.65
CA VAL A 173 3.80 -4.84 -5.04
C VAL A 173 3.81 -5.76 -3.82
N LEU A 174 3.79 -7.09 -4.02
CA LEU A 174 3.93 -8.06 -2.95
C LEU A 174 5.36 -8.06 -2.39
N GLY A 175 5.49 -8.03 -1.07
CA GLY A 175 6.79 -8.10 -0.38
C GLY A 175 7.39 -9.51 -0.41
N ARG A 176 8.60 -9.68 -0.95
CA ARG A 176 9.22 -11.02 -1.07
C ARG A 176 9.33 -11.77 0.25
N TYR A 177 9.68 -11.05 1.30
CA TYR A 177 10.02 -11.58 2.61
C TYR A 177 8.88 -11.46 3.61
N SER A 178 7.61 -11.38 3.15
CA SER A 178 6.47 -11.43 4.07
C SER A 178 6.45 -12.73 4.87
N ILE A 179 6.14 -12.63 6.16
CA ILE A 179 5.92 -13.79 7.02
C ILE A 179 4.74 -14.66 6.56
N GLU A 180 3.86 -14.10 5.73
CA GLU A 180 2.70 -14.79 5.16
C GLU A 180 3.06 -15.96 4.25
N TRP A 181 4.24 -15.95 3.61
CA TRP A 181 4.66 -16.95 2.61
C TRP A 181 6.14 -17.33 2.70
N THR A 182 6.60 -17.66 3.89
CA THR A 182 7.98 -18.12 4.14
C THR A 182 8.44 -19.22 3.18
N LEU A 183 7.58 -20.20 2.86
CA LEU A 183 7.90 -21.27 1.90
C LEU A 183 8.21 -20.78 0.47
N ARG A 184 7.91 -19.51 0.16
CA ARG A 184 8.04 -18.90 -1.17
C ARG A 184 9.15 -17.85 -1.27
N TRP A 185 9.89 -17.54 -0.20
CA TRP A 185 10.92 -16.48 -0.22
C TRP A 185 12.01 -16.66 -1.29
N ALA A 186 12.35 -17.90 -1.64
CA ALA A 186 13.32 -18.21 -2.69
C ALA A 186 12.78 -17.96 -4.12
N GLN A 187 11.48 -17.74 -4.29
CA GLN A 187 10.82 -17.58 -5.58
C GLN A 187 10.46 -16.12 -5.81
N THR A 188 10.90 -15.57 -6.94
CA THR A 188 10.58 -14.20 -7.33
C THR A 188 9.23 -14.08 -8.03
N ARG A 189 8.67 -15.19 -8.50
CA ARG A 189 7.34 -15.29 -9.12
C ARG A 189 6.76 -16.70 -8.91
N TRP A 190 5.49 -16.77 -8.54
CA TRP A 190 4.80 -18.04 -8.26
C TRP A 190 3.29 -17.88 -8.36
N ASP A 191 2.58 -19.00 -8.42
CA ASP A 191 1.11 -19.05 -8.51
C ASP A 191 0.47 -18.63 -7.20
N TYR A 192 0.09 -17.36 -7.13
CA TYR A 192 -0.53 -16.73 -5.96
C TYR A 192 -2.03 -17.02 -5.94
N ARG A 193 -2.49 -17.61 -4.84
CA ARG A 193 -3.91 -17.87 -4.57
C ARG A 193 -4.38 -17.00 -3.42
N MET A 194 -5.45 -16.23 -3.63
CA MET A 194 -6.10 -15.39 -2.62
C MET A 194 -6.94 -16.23 -1.62
N SER A 195 -6.29 -17.16 -0.91
CA SER A 195 -6.91 -18.14 0.00
C SER A 195 -7.74 -17.57 1.16
N PHE A 196 -7.70 -16.26 1.38
CA PHE A 196 -8.41 -15.57 2.46
C PHE A 196 -9.84 -15.18 2.10
N PHE A 197 -10.27 -15.37 0.85
CA PHE A 197 -11.68 -15.24 0.50
C PHE A 197 -12.42 -16.50 0.94
N GLU A 198 -13.34 -16.36 1.89
CA GLU A 198 -14.30 -17.41 2.24
C GLU A 198 -15.33 -17.54 1.10
N THR A 199 -15.03 -18.39 0.12
CA THR A 199 -15.97 -18.72 -0.96
C THR A 199 -16.04 -20.24 -1.15
N ASP A 200 -17.22 -20.74 -1.50
CA ASP A 200 -17.43 -22.14 -1.91
C ASP A 200 -16.86 -22.45 -3.32
N GLN A 201 -16.20 -21.47 -3.97
CA GLN A 201 -15.64 -21.60 -5.31
C GLN A 201 -14.15 -21.95 -5.23
N GLU A 202 -13.67 -22.79 -6.17
CA GLU A 202 -12.23 -23.00 -6.35
C GLU A 202 -11.55 -21.66 -6.62
N LEU A 203 -10.70 -21.25 -5.68
CA LEU A 203 -9.88 -20.05 -5.85
C LEU A 203 -8.84 -20.30 -6.93
N SER A 204 -8.95 -19.58 -8.04
CA SER A 204 -7.94 -19.59 -9.08
C SER A 204 -6.62 -19.03 -8.54
N SER A 205 -5.52 -19.64 -8.96
CA SER A 205 -4.18 -19.11 -8.76
C SER A 205 -3.77 -18.27 -9.96
N THR A 206 -3.08 -17.16 -9.70
CA THR A 206 -2.55 -16.27 -10.74
C THR A 206 -1.06 -16.07 -10.51
N PRO A 207 -0.21 -16.16 -11.54
CA PRO A 207 1.21 -15.94 -11.36
C PRO A 207 1.47 -14.49 -10.93
N MET A 208 2.13 -14.32 -9.78
CA MET A 208 2.48 -13.00 -9.24
C MET A 208 3.94 -12.94 -8.84
N SER A 209 4.57 -11.79 -9.11
CA SER A 209 5.96 -11.48 -8.77
C SER A 209 6.05 -10.84 -7.38
N THR A 210 7.14 -11.12 -6.67
CA THR A 210 7.42 -10.54 -5.35
C THR A 210 8.78 -9.84 -5.34
N TYR A 211 8.88 -8.77 -4.56
CA TYR A 211 10.03 -7.88 -4.59
C TYR A 211 10.60 -7.65 -3.18
N GLY A 212 11.93 -7.71 -3.08
CA GLY A 212 12.65 -7.10 -1.98
C GLY A 212 12.91 -5.62 -2.24
N GLY A 213 13.12 -4.84 -1.17
CA GLY A 213 13.34 -3.40 -1.26
C GLY A 213 14.47 -2.99 -2.22
N VAL A 214 15.63 -3.61 -2.06
CA VAL A 214 16.82 -3.36 -2.90
C VAL A 214 16.54 -3.63 -4.39
N GLU A 215 15.74 -4.65 -4.69
CA GLU A 215 15.49 -5.07 -6.07
C GLU A 215 14.46 -4.19 -6.77
N LEU A 216 13.48 -3.70 -6.01
CA LEU A 216 12.50 -2.74 -6.50
C LEU A 216 13.13 -1.36 -6.72
N ASP A 217 13.93 -0.87 -5.77
CA ASP A 217 14.70 0.37 -5.93
C ASP A 217 15.60 0.30 -7.18
N ALA A 218 16.37 -0.78 -7.33
CA ALA A 218 17.23 -0.99 -8.50
C ALA A 218 16.44 -1.00 -9.82
N LEU A 219 15.29 -1.67 -9.86
CA LEU A 219 14.41 -1.71 -11.04
C LEU A 219 13.91 -0.31 -11.41
N LEU A 220 13.48 0.48 -10.43
CA LEU A 220 12.95 1.82 -10.66
C LEU A 220 14.03 2.80 -11.12
N ARG A 221 15.26 2.66 -10.60
CA ARG A 221 16.42 3.44 -11.08
C ARG A 221 16.80 3.06 -12.50
N GLU A 222 16.80 1.77 -12.83
CA GLU A 222 17.03 1.30 -14.20
C GLU A 222 15.97 1.85 -15.16
N ALA A 223 14.69 1.79 -14.78
CA ALA A 223 13.60 2.35 -15.57
C ALA A 223 13.76 3.87 -15.78
N ALA A 224 14.21 4.60 -14.76
CA ALA A 224 14.47 6.04 -14.84
C ALA A 224 15.65 6.36 -15.78
N GLU A 225 16.74 5.60 -15.70
CA GLU A 225 17.88 5.72 -16.60
C GLU A 225 17.46 5.51 -18.06
N VAL A 226 16.71 4.44 -18.35
CA VAL A 226 16.18 4.13 -19.69
C VAL A 226 15.17 5.18 -20.17
N ALA A 227 14.38 5.74 -19.26
CA ALA A 227 13.47 6.84 -19.56
C ALA A 227 14.21 8.18 -19.76
N GLY A 228 15.48 8.29 -19.37
CA GLY A 228 16.21 9.54 -19.25
C GLY A 228 15.49 10.54 -18.34
N CYS A 229 14.87 10.04 -17.26
CA CYS A 229 14.13 10.82 -16.28
C CYS A 229 14.96 10.88 -14.99
N GLU A 230 15.17 12.07 -14.45
CA GLU A 230 15.85 12.24 -13.17
C GLU A 230 14.86 12.06 -12.01
N LEU A 231 15.28 11.29 -11.01
CA LEU A 231 14.51 11.05 -9.79
C LEU A 231 15.03 11.97 -8.68
N ASP A 232 14.12 12.67 -8.01
CA ASP A 232 14.42 13.39 -6.77
C ASP A 232 14.63 12.40 -5.61
N ARG A 233 13.68 11.46 -5.46
CA ARG A 233 13.74 10.44 -4.41
C ARG A 233 12.91 9.20 -4.72
N ILE A 234 13.29 8.10 -4.06
CA ILE A 234 12.51 6.86 -3.95
C ILE A 234 12.38 6.57 -2.46
N GLU A 235 11.14 6.45 -1.99
CA GLU A 235 10.82 6.01 -0.63
C GLU A 235 10.14 4.64 -0.70
N LEU A 236 10.56 3.71 0.15
CA LEU A 236 10.01 2.37 0.23
C LEU A 236 9.40 2.15 1.61
N VAL A 237 8.18 1.64 1.66
CA VAL A 237 7.48 1.30 2.91
C VAL A 237 6.83 -0.07 2.80
N ASP A 238 6.98 -0.86 3.86
CA ASP A 238 6.28 -2.13 4.01
C ASP A 238 4.95 -1.90 4.72
N ARG A 239 3.89 -2.58 4.27
CA ARG A 239 2.54 -2.48 4.84
C ARG A 239 2.04 -3.86 5.27
N SER A 240 1.27 -3.90 6.36
CA SER A 240 0.74 -5.14 6.97
C SER A 240 1.86 -6.17 7.22
N LEU A 241 2.75 -5.87 8.17
CA LEU A 241 3.97 -6.66 8.41
C LEU A 241 3.68 -8.07 8.90
N VAL A 242 2.80 -8.20 9.89
CA VAL A 242 2.37 -9.48 10.47
C VAL A 242 0.85 -9.63 10.46
N VAL A 243 0.11 -8.60 10.08
CA VAL A 243 -1.35 -8.62 9.99
C VAL A 243 -1.89 -8.80 8.56
N GLY A 244 -1.05 -9.14 7.58
CA GLY A 244 -1.49 -9.42 6.22
C GLY A 244 -2.57 -10.50 6.14
N ARG A 245 -3.40 -10.48 5.08
CA ARG A 245 -4.61 -11.33 4.99
C ARG A 245 -4.31 -12.83 4.98
N HIS A 246 -3.16 -13.26 4.48
CA HIS A 246 -2.78 -14.68 4.50
C HIS A 246 -2.40 -15.18 5.89
N THR A 247 -2.10 -14.28 6.84
CA THR A 247 -1.90 -14.70 8.22
C THR A 247 -3.20 -15.17 8.88
N ALA A 248 -4.38 -14.89 8.31
CA ALA A 248 -5.65 -15.46 8.79
C ALA A 248 -5.81 -16.95 8.45
N THR A 249 -5.11 -17.45 7.43
CA THR A 249 -5.26 -18.84 6.94
C THR A 249 -4.02 -19.71 7.14
N GLY A 250 -2.83 -19.11 7.34
CA GLY A 250 -1.57 -19.84 7.49
C GLY A 250 -1.15 -20.65 6.25
N GLY A 251 -1.78 -20.41 5.10
CA GLY A 251 -1.71 -21.33 3.94
C GLY A 251 -0.33 -21.48 3.29
N TYR A 252 0.58 -20.52 3.47
CA TYR A 252 1.93 -20.56 2.89
C TYR A 252 3.06 -20.56 3.95
N THR A 253 2.72 -20.52 5.23
CA THR A 253 3.68 -20.55 6.34
C THR A 253 3.19 -21.55 7.38
N PRO A 254 3.64 -22.82 7.31
CA PRO A 254 3.37 -23.79 8.34
C PRO A 254 3.84 -23.27 9.71
N GLY A 255 3.02 -23.48 10.74
CA GLY A 255 3.34 -23.05 12.11
C GLY A 255 2.97 -21.60 12.43
N LEU A 256 2.67 -20.75 11.44
CA LEU A 256 2.08 -19.43 11.71
C LEU A 256 0.63 -19.62 12.16
N ARG A 257 0.30 -19.08 13.33
CA ARG A 257 -1.08 -19.06 13.85
C ARG A 257 -1.96 -18.20 12.95
N ASN A 258 -3.28 -18.31 13.11
CA ASN A 258 -4.26 -17.46 12.40
C ASN A 258 -4.19 -16.00 12.95
N TYR A 259 -3.08 -15.33 12.69
CA TYR A 259 -2.61 -14.18 13.43
C TYR A 259 -3.51 -12.96 13.22
N ARG A 260 -3.90 -12.65 11.97
CA ARG A 260 -4.89 -11.61 11.71
C ARG A 260 -6.23 -11.86 12.41
N ARG A 261 -6.64 -13.13 12.59
CA ARG A 261 -7.85 -13.45 13.36
C ARG A 261 -7.64 -13.10 14.84
N LEU A 262 -6.55 -13.55 15.45
CA LEU A 262 -6.21 -13.20 16.83
C LEU A 262 -6.18 -11.68 17.05
N VAL A 263 -5.62 -10.93 16.10
CA VAL A 263 -5.58 -9.46 16.16
C VAL A 263 -6.96 -8.83 16.02
N ASN A 264 -7.82 -9.34 15.13
CA ASN A 264 -9.21 -8.89 15.06
C ASN A 264 -9.97 -9.20 16.36
N ASP A 265 -9.72 -10.37 16.97
CA ASP A 265 -10.34 -10.81 18.22
C ASP A 265 -9.92 -9.91 19.41
N LEU A 266 -8.74 -9.25 19.37
CA LEU A 266 -8.35 -8.26 20.39
C LEU A 266 -9.26 -7.03 20.42
N ALA A 267 -9.90 -6.70 19.30
CA ALA A 267 -10.81 -5.57 19.18
C ALA A 267 -12.28 -5.93 19.48
N ASP A 268 -12.58 -7.22 19.68
CA ASP A 268 -13.91 -7.70 20.02
C ASP A 268 -14.04 -7.84 21.55
N PRO A 269 -14.87 -7.01 22.22
CA PRO A 269 -15.03 -7.08 23.68
C PRO A 269 -15.71 -8.36 24.15
N ASP A 270 -16.36 -9.11 23.25
CA ASP A 270 -17.02 -10.38 23.57
C ASP A 270 -16.08 -11.59 23.41
N THR A 271 -14.85 -11.36 22.94
CA THR A 271 -13.83 -12.40 22.75
C THR A 271 -12.65 -12.22 23.71
N LEU A 272 -12.20 -13.32 24.31
CA LEU A 272 -10.98 -13.35 25.12
C LEU A 272 -9.85 -14.03 24.33
N VAL A 273 -8.76 -13.30 24.14
CA VAL A 273 -7.54 -13.77 23.46
C VAL A 273 -6.52 -14.15 24.52
N GLU A 274 -6.04 -15.39 24.46
CA GLU A 274 -4.89 -15.82 25.26
C GLU A 274 -3.65 -15.02 24.84
N VAL A 275 -3.15 -14.13 25.70
CA VAL A 275 -2.02 -13.23 25.40
C VAL A 275 -0.80 -14.01 24.90
N ALA A 276 -0.60 -15.25 25.35
CA ALA A 276 0.48 -16.12 24.89
C ALA A 276 0.40 -16.47 23.40
N ASP A 277 -0.80 -16.53 22.84
CA ASP A 277 -1.06 -16.91 21.44
C ASP A 277 -0.73 -15.78 20.46
N LEU A 278 -0.55 -14.55 20.95
CA LEU A 278 -0.08 -13.40 20.16
C LEU A 278 1.41 -13.48 19.82
N ARG A 279 2.15 -14.47 20.30
CA ARG A 279 3.51 -14.70 19.80
C ARG A 279 3.40 -15.17 18.35
N LEU A 280 4.27 -14.64 17.49
CA LEU A 280 4.32 -15.05 16.08
C LEU A 280 4.65 -16.54 15.91
N GLY A 281 5.11 -17.19 16.99
CA GLY A 281 5.38 -18.62 17.07
C GLY A 281 6.81 -18.96 16.61
N ASP A 282 7.11 -20.25 16.53
CA ASP A 282 8.37 -20.78 16.01
C ASP A 282 8.39 -20.76 14.47
N VAL A 283 7.94 -19.66 13.85
CA VAL A 283 7.94 -19.54 12.40
C VAL A 283 9.37 -19.62 11.90
N GLU A 284 9.68 -20.71 11.20
CA GLU A 284 10.98 -20.89 10.58
C GLU A 284 11.13 -19.87 9.45
N LEU A 285 12.07 -18.94 9.63
CA LEU A 285 12.42 -17.98 8.59
C LEU A 285 13.48 -18.61 7.69
N PRO A 286 13.22 -18.75 6.37
CA PRO A 286 14.22 -19.20 5.42
C PRO A 286 15.43 -18.25 5.34
N ASP A 287 16.46 -18.69 4.62
CA ASP A 287 17.58 -17.84 4.27
C ASP A 287 17.10 -16.56 3.56
N ALA A 288 17.51 -15.42 4.11
CA ALA A 288 17.17 -14.09 3.62
C ALA A 288 18.38 -13.16 3.77
N PRO A 289 18.40 -12.01 3.08
CA PRO A 289 19.42 -10.99 3.30
C PRO A 289 19.52 -10.61 4.78
N ALA A 290 20.74 -10.36 5.27
CA ALA A 290 20.97 -10.11 6.69
C ALA A 290 20.15 -8.96 7.28
N ALA A 291 19.75 -7.97 6.47
CA ALA A 291 18.85 -6.89 6.89
C ALA A 291 17.44 -7.40 7.24
N VAL A 292 16.90 -8.35 6.46
CA VAL A 292 15.60 -8.99 6.68
C VAL A 292 15.64 -9.84 7.94
N THR A 293 16.67 -10.68 8.11
CA THR A 293 16.82 -11.50 9.31
C THR A 293 16.94 -10.65 10.57
N ARG A 294 17.75 -9.58 10.54
CA ARG A 294 17.87 -8.65 11.67
C ARG A 294 16.55 -7.93 11.95
N PHE A 295 15.81 -7.56 10.91
CA PHE A 295 14.51 -6.93 11.06
C PHE A 295 13.55 -7.82 11.84
N PHE A 296 13.33 -9.06 11.38
CA PHE A 296 12.40 -9.96 12.05
C PHE A 296 12.86 -10.31 13.47
N ALA A 297 14.15 -10.57 13.69
CA ALA A 297 14.67 -10.81 15.04
C ALA A 297 14.38 -9.62 15.99
N GLY A 298 14.58 -8.38 15.51
CA GLY A 298 14.30 -7.18 16.30
C GLY A 298 12.81 -6.85 16.44
N PHE A 299 11.98 -7.20 15.46
CA PHE A 299 10.52 -7.06 15.54
C PHE A 299 9.94 -8.05 16.56
N VAL A 300 10.26 -9.33 16.40
CA VAL A 300 9.84 -10.42 17.29
C VAL A 300 10.28 -10.14 18.72
N ALA A 301 11.56 -9.80 18.96
CA ALA A 301 12.04 -9.53 20.31
C ALA A 301 11.30 -8.37 21.01
N ARG A 302 10.97 -7.29 20.28
CA ARG A 302 10.20 -6.17 20.84
C ARG A 302 8.77 -6.56 21.13
N TRP A 303 8.15 -7.33 20.24
CA TRP A 303 6.78 -7.78 20.40
C TRP A 303 6.65 -8.81 21.54
N ASP A 304 7.56 -9.78 21.61
CA ASP A 304 7.59 -10.78 22.69
C ASP A 304 7.79 -10.12 24.05
N ALA A 305 8.67 -9.11 24.15
CA ALA A 305 8.82 -8.34 25.40
C ALA A 305 7.51 -7.65 25.81
N ARG A 306 6.73 -7.13 24.84
CA ARG A 306 5.43 -6.50 25.11
C ARG A 306 4.40 -7.53 25.56
N ILE A 307 4.38 -8.71 24.94
CA ILE A 307 3.54 -9.85 25.33
C ILE A 307 3.87 -10.28 26.76
N GLU A 308 5.15 -10.42 27.12
CA GLU A 308 5.56 -10.82 28.47
C GLU A 308 5.05 -9.85 29.54
N LEU A 309 5.12 -8.54 29.26
CA LEU A 309 4.55 -7.51 30.14
C LEU A 309 3.03 -7.65 30.26
N ALA A 310 2.30 -7.82 29.14
CA ALA A 310 0.86 -8.05 29.17
C ALA A 310 0.49 -9.32 29.94
N GLN A 311 1.25 -10.40 29.77
CA GLN A 311 1.03 -11.63 30.52
C GLN A 311 1.22 -11.42 32.02
N ALA A 312 2.19 -10.60 32.43
CA ALA A 312 2.36 -10.25 33.84
C ALA A 312 1.21 -9.37 34.36
N GLU A 313 0.74 -8.42 33.55
CA GLU A 313 -0.38 -7.53 33.87
C GLU A 313 -1.71 -8.28 34.00
N ALA A 314 -1.95 -9.29 33.17
CA ALA A 314 -3.15 -10.11 33.18
C ALA A 314 -3.25 -11.03 34.41
N ARG A 315 -2.12 -11.35 35.09
CA ARG A 315 -2.12 -12.27 36.22
C ARG A 315 -2.98 -11.75 37.36
N GLY A 316 -4.03 -12.50 37.69
CA GLY A 316 -4.93 -12.21 38.80
C GLY A 316 -6.00 -11.16 38.49
N ARG A 317 -6.10 -10.69 37.25
CA ARG A 317 -7.26 -9.94 36.76
C ARG A 317 -8.36 -10.89 36.31
N ASP A 318 -9.60 -10.41 36.30
CA ASP A 318 -10.69 -11.15 35.69
C ASP A 318 -10.70 -10.97 34.16
N ASP A 319 -11.33 -11.91 33.46
CA ASP A 319 -11.37 -11.95 31.99
C ASP A 319 -12.02 -10.69 31.39
N ARG A 320 -12.98 -10.06 32.09
CA ARG A 320 -13.64 -8.85 31.60
C ARG A 320 -12.73 -7.64 31.68
N GLU A 321 -11.95 -7.53 32.75
CA GLU A 321 -10.92 -6.49 32.88
C GLU A 321 -9.83 -6.64 31.82
N VAL A 322 -9.42 -7.88 31.53
CA VAL A 322 -8.46 -8.18 30.46
C VAL A 322 -9.03 -7.78 29.08
N ALA A 323 -10.24 -8.24 28.76
CA ALA A 323 -10.89 -7.94 27.49
C ALA A 323 -11.16 -6.43 27.29
N ALA A 324 -11.60 -5.72 28.34
CA ALA A 324 -11.99 -4.32 28.23
C ALA A 324 -10.81 -3.33 28.19
N ALA A 325 -9.65 -3.68 28.76
CA ALA A 325 -8.53 -2.74 28.90
C ALA A 325 -7.24 -3.23 28.25
N LEU A 326 -6.86 -4.50 28.43
CA LEU A 326 -5.56 -5.00 27.99
C LEU A 326 -5.54 -5.36 26.50
N GLN A 327 -6.60 -5.99 25.99
CA GLN A 327 -6.66 -6.40 24.58
C GLN A 327 -6.63 -5.22 23.59
N PRO A 328 -7.43 -4.15 23.77
CA PRO A 328 -7.35 -2.99 22.88
C PRO A 328 -5.96 -2.35 22.90
N ALA A 329 -5.36 -2.23 24.10
CA ALA A 329 -4.01 -1.70 24.24
C ALA A 329 -2.96 -2.57 23.51
N LEU A 330 -3.08 -3.90 23.56
CA LEU A 330 -2.20 -4.80 22.81
C LEU A 330 -2.35 -4.64 21.29
N ALA A 331 -3.57 -4.41 20.79
CA ALA A 331 -3.80 -4.15 19.38
C ALA A 331 -3.17 -2.82 18.95
N GLU A 332 -3.35 -1.75 19.75
CA GLU A 332 -2.73 -0.44 19.54
C GLU A 332 -1.20 -0.52 19.60
N ASP A 333 -0.63 -1.28 20.54
CA ASP A 333 0.82 -1.43 20.70
C ASP A 333 1.44 -2.17 19.50
N LEU A 334 0.80 -3.23 19.00
CA LEU A 334 1.26 -3.94 17.80
C LEU A 334 1.13 -3.05 16.56
N GLN A 335 0.03 -2.30 16.44
CA GLN A 335 -0.16 -1.33 15.37
C GLN A 335 0.93 -0.27 15.38
N ALA A 336 1.22 0.34 16.53
CA ALA A 336 2.27 1.32 16.68
C ALA A 336 3.65 0.72 16.34
N LEU A 337 3.90 -0.53 16.74
CA LEU A 337 5.13 -1.25 16.41
C LEU A 337 5.28 -1.46 14.89
N GLU A 338 4.23 -1.87 14.18
CA GLU A 338 4.27 -2.03 12.73
C GLU A 338 4.49 -0.69 12.01
N LEU A 339 3.72 0.34 12.37
CA LEU A 339 3.78 1.66 11.74
C LEU A 339 5.15 2.33 11.93
N ALA A 340 5.79 2.13 13.08
CA ALA A 340 7.13 2.66 13.34
C ALA A 340 8.24 1.87 12.63
N ALA A 341 7.98 0.63 12.21
CA ALA A 341 9.00 -0.29 11.72
C ALA A 341 9.25 -0.18 10.21
N GLN A 342 8.17 -0.12 9.41
CA GLN A 342 8.09 -0.04 7.93
C GLN A 342 9.44 0.15 7.20
N PRO A 343 10.28 -0.89 7.08
CA PRO A 343 11.70 -0.68 6.75
C PRO A 343 11.96 -0.57 5.24
N GLY A 344 10.95 -0.81 4.40
CA GLY A 344 11.08 -0.81 2.95
C GLY A 344 11.91 -1.99 2.43
N LEU A 345 11.93 -3.12 3.15
CA LEU A 345 12.73 -4.31 2.82
C LEU A 345 11.97 -5.33 1.98
N GLY A 346 10.65 -5.21 1.87
CA GLY A 346 9.77 -6.23 1.28
C GLY A 346 9.35 -7.29 2.30
N VAL A 347 9.23 -6.92 3.58
CA VAL A 347 8.86 -7.78 4.71
C VAL A 347 7.37 -7.71 5.07
N GLY A 348 6.63 -6.77 4.50
CA GLY A 348 5.18 -6.70 4.63
C GLY A 348 4.43 -7.49 3.57
N HIS A 349 3.11 -7.63 3.73
CA HIS A 349 2.23 -8.13 2.68
C HIS A 349 2.47 -7.39 1.37
N SER A 350 2.50 -6.07 1.44
CA SER A 350 2.87 -5.23 0.32
C SER A 350 4.08 -4.35 0.64
N LEU A 351 4.84 -4.08 -0.41
CA LEU A 351 5.94 -3.13 -0.47
C LEU A 351 5.50 -2.01 -1.42
N THR A 352 5.36 -0.81 -0.88
CA THR A 352 4.99 0.37 -1.65
C THR A 352 6.23 1.22 -1.92
N ALA A 353 6.44 1.59 -3.17
CA ALA A 353 7.42 2.59 -3.59
C ALA A 353 6.72 3.91 -3.92
N THR A 354 7.20 5.01 -3.37
CA THR A 354 6.84 6.37 -3.77
C THR A 354 8.05 7.01 -4.44
N VAL A 355 7.95 7.22 -5.75
CA VAL A 355 8.97 7.83 -6.59
C VAL A 355 8.55 9.25 -6.92
N VAL A 356 9.45 10.21 -6.73
CA VAL A 356 9.23 11.61 -7.12
C VAL A 356 10.25 11.97 -8.19
N THR A 357 9.77 12.48 -9.32
CA THR A 357 10.64 12.93 -10.42
C THR A 357 11.06 14.39 -10.21
N THR A 358 12.15 14.82 -10.84
CA THR A 358 12.39 16.25 -11.05
C THR A 358 11.42 16.78 -12.13
N PRO A 359 11.13 18.09 -12.17
CA PRO A 359 10.35 18.67 -13.26
C PRO A 359 11.08 18.50 -14.61
N GLY A 360 10.35 18.17 -15.67
CA GLY A 360 10.89 18.14 -17.02
C GLY A 360 11.30 19.55 -17.49
N GLY A 361 12.51 19.66 -18.05
CA GLY A 361 13.05 20.91 -18.64
C GLY A 361 12.62 21.17 -20.07
#